data_AF-A0A9D5IAC8-F1
#
_entry.id   AF-A0A9D5IAC8-F1
#
_cell.length_a   1.000
_cell.length_b   1.000
_cell.length_c   1.000
_cell.angle_alpha   90.00
_cell.angle_beta   90.00
_cell.angle_gamma   90.00
#
_symmetry.space_group_name_H-M   'P 1'
#
loop_
_entity.id
_entity.type
_entity.pdbx_description
1 polymer ?
#
loop_
_entity_poly.entity_id
_entity_poly.type
_entity_poly.pdbx_seq_one_letter_code
_entity_poly.pdbx_strand_id
1 'polypeptide(L)' 'MAKANWAEIEALVKDWFDQGLQPDRNDLLELANSTDASDDVIDALDTLGQRPVESLASLKDQLAKNGALA' A
#
# COMPACT_ATOMS: atom_id res chain seq x y z
N MET A 1 -0.49 6.54 15.91
CA MET A 1 -0.29 5.86 14.62
C MET A 1 -0.54 6.91 13.57
N ALA A 2 0.46 7.18 12.74
CA ALA A 2 0.27 8.00 11.57
C ALA A 2 -0.70 7.29 10.62
N LYS A 3 -1.48 8.04 9.87
CA LYS A 3 -2.57 7.50 9.05
C LYS A 3 -2.37 7.97 7.61
N ALA A 4 -2.13 7.03 6.71
CA ALA A 4 -1.93 7.36 5.30
C ALA A 4 -3.23 7.81 4.64
N ASN A 5 -3.09 8.73 3.69
CA ASN A 5 -4.17 9.04 2.78
C ASN A 5 -4.29 7.94 1.72
N TRP A 6 -5.48 7.32 1.62
CA TRP A 6 -5.74 6.30 0.61
C TRP A 6 -5.45 6.79 -0.81
N ALA A 7 -5.71 8.06 -1.12
CA ALA A 7 -5.48 8.61 -2.46
C ALA A 7 -4.00 8.57 -2.87
N GLU A 8 -3.07 8.74 -1.91
CA GLU A 8 -1.63 8.69 -2.17
C GLU A 8 -1.17 7.24 -2.40
N ILE A 9 -1.66 6.31 -1.57
CA ILE A 9 -1.40 4.87 -1.74
C ILE A 9 -1.94 4.38 -3.09
N GLU A 10 -3.18 4.76 -3.42
CA GLU A 10 -3.81 4.38 -4.68
C GLU A 10 -3.02 4.90 -5.87
N ALA A 11 -2.64 6.19 -5.87
CA ALA A 11 -1.83 6.76 -6.95
C ALA A 11 -0.47 6.05 -7.12
N LEU A 12 0.14 5.60 -6.02
CA LEU A 12 1.41 4.89 -6.03
C LEU A 12 1.30 3.50 -6.67
N VAL A 13 0.28 2.73 -6.30
CA VAL A 13 0.20 1.29 -6.60
C VAL A 13 -0.73 0.97 -7.77
N LYS A 14 -1.57 1.92 -8.19
CA LYS A 14 -2.60 1.71 -9.21
C LYS A 14 -2.04 1.18 -10.52
N ASP A 15 -0.92 1.70 -11.00
CA ASP A 15 -0.31 1.26 -12.26
C ASP A 15 0.10 -0.21 -12.23
N TRP A 16 0.51 -0.74 -11.07
CA TRP A 16 0.89 -2.14 -10.92
C TRP A 16 -0.34 -3.05 -10.96
N PHE A 17 -1.39 -2.68 -10.24
CA PHE A 17 -2.65 -3.42 -10.26
C PHE A 17 -3.35 -3.37 -11.61
N ASP A 18 -3.28 -2.24 -12.33
CA ASP A 18 -3.82 -2.10 -13.69
C ASP A 18 -3.07 -2.99 -14.69
N GLN A 19 -1.80 -3.31 -14.43
CA GLN A 19 -1.01 -4.31 -15.19
C GLN A 19 -1.30 -5.76 -14.78
N GLY A 20 -2.17 -6.00 -13.79
CA GLY A 20 -2.48 -7.33 -13.27
C GLY A 20 -1.40 -7.91 -12.37
N LEU A 21 -0.48 -7.08 -11.86
CA LEU A 21 0.51 -7.51 -10.87
C LEU A 21 -0.15 -7.70 -9.49
N GLN A 22 0.45 -8.57 -8.69
CA GLN A 22 0.04 -8.84 -7.32
C GLN A 22 1.24 -8.66 -6.39
N PRO A 23 1.63 -7.40 -6.09
CA PRO A 23 2.79 -7.13 -5.26
C PRO A 23 2.58 -7.61 -3.83
N ASP A 24 3.65 -8.03 -3.18
CA ASP A 24 3.66 -8.29 -1.74
C ASP A 24 4.04 -7.04 -0.92
N ARG A 25 4.06 -7.15 0.41
CA ARG A 25 4.44 -6.05 1.31
C ARG A 25 5.80 -5.45 0.95
N ASN A 26 6.81 -6.28 0.69
CA ASN A 26 8.16 -5.80 0.45
C ASN A 26 8.23 -5.06 -0.90
N ASP A 27 7.56 -5.58 -1.93
CA ASP A 27 7.47 -4.90 -3.23
C ASP A 27 6.84 -3.51 -3.10
N LEU A 28 5.74 -3.41 -2.35
CA LEU A 28 5.05 -2.15 -2.10
C LEU A 28 5.91 -1.17 -1.30
N LEU A 29 6.65 -1.65 -0.29
CA LEU A 29 7.60 -0.85 0.48
C LEU A 29 8.77 -0.38 -0.39
N GLU A 30 9.32 -1.24 -1.24
CA GLU A 30 10.40 -0.88 -2.16
C GLU A 30 9.94 0.19 -3.15
N LEU A 31 8.72 0.06 -3.69
CA LEU A 31 8.10 1.06 -4.56
C LEU A 31 7.90 2.40 -3.84
N ALA A 32 7.38 2.39 -2.61
CA ALA A 32 7.19 3.59 -1.80
C ALA A 32 8.52 4.30 -1.49
N ASN A 33 9.56 3.55 -1.12
CA ASN A 33 10.90 4.11 -0.90
C ASN A 33 11.52 4.66 -2.20
N SER A 34 11.31 3.98 -3.33
CA SER A 34 11.86 4.39 -4.63
C SER A 34 11.20 5.64 -5.20
N THR A 35 9.98 5.95 -4.77
CA THR A 35 9.20 7.10 -5.23
C THR A 35 9.18 8.26 -4.23
N ASP A 36 9.97 8.17 -3.16
CA ASP A 36 10.02 9.16 -2.07
C ASP A 36 8.63 9.42 -1.46
N ALA A 37 7.86 8.33 -1.28
CA ALA A 37 6.55 8.39 -0.65
C ALA A 37 6.67 8.82 0.82
N SER A 38 5.60 9.41 1.36
CA SER A 38 5.59 9.88 2.75
C SER A 38 5.73 8.74 3.76
N ASP A 39 6.31 9.04 4.92
CA ASP A 39 6.45 8.09 6.03
C ASP A 39 5.10 7.46 6.41
N ASP A 40 4.00 8.22 6.34
CA ASP A 40 2.65 7.71 6.61
C ASP A 40 2.27 6.56 5.66
N VAL A 41 2.59 6.69 4.36
CA VAL A 41 2.35 5.65 3.35
C VAL A 41 3.21 4.43 3.61
N ILE A 42 4.50 4.64 3.91
CA ILE A 42 5.44 3.56 4.23
C ILE A 42 4.99 2.79 5.47
N ASP A 43 4.64 3.50 6.54
CA ASP A 43 4.12 2.93 7.79
C ASP A 43 2.83 2.14 7.54
N ALA A 44 1.92 2.66 6.70
CA ALA A 44 0.69 1.97 6.35
C ALA A 44 0.97 0.65 5.61
N LEU A 45 1.85 0.67 4.61
CA LEU A 45 2.24 -0.51 3.86
C LEU A 45 2.96 -1.54 4.74
N ASP A 46 3.75 -1.11 5.72
CA ASP A 46 4.44 -2.04 6.63
C ASP A 46 3.48 -2.80 7.55
N THR A 47 2.25 -2.31 7.74
CA THR A 47 1.21 -3.07 8.48
C THR A 47 0.71 -4.31 7.73
N LEU A 48 1.00 -4.44 6.43
CA LEU A 48 0.54 -5.55 5.60
C LEU A 48 1.24 -6.87 5.97
N GLY A 49 0.55 -7.98 5.72
CA GLY A 49 1.13 -9.31 5.89
C GLY A 49 2.11 -9.69 4.77
N GLN A 50 2.73 -10.87 4.89
CA GLN A 50 3.62 -11.42 3.86
C GLN A 50 2.91 -11.96 2.62
N ARG A 51 1.58 -11.82 2.52
CA ARG A 51 0.80 -12.36 1.40
C ARG A 51 0.73 -11.32 0.27
N PRO A 52 0.78 -11.76 -1.00
CA PRO A 52 0.51 -10.90 -2.13
C PRO A 52 -0.85 -10.22 -2.01
N VAL A 53 -0.91 -8.97 -2.45
CA VAL A 53 -2.15 -8.21 -2.50
C VAL A 53 -2.79 -8.44 -3.86
N GLU A 54 -4.00 -8.98 -3.87
CA GLU A 54 -4.64 -9.45 -5.10
C GLU A 54 -5.27 -8.32 -5.94
N SER A 55 -5.59 -7.18 -5.32
CA SER A 55 -6.22 -6.03 -5.96
C SER A 55 -6.15 -4.77 -5.09
N LEU A 56 -6.37 -3.60 -5.70
CA LEU A 56 -6.55 -2.33 -4.97
C LEU A 56 -7.63 -2.40 -3.90
N ALA A 57 -8.75 -3.09 -4.19
CA ALA A 57 -9.83 -3.25 -3.22
C ALA A 57 -9.37 -4.07 -2.00
N SER A 58 -8.60 -5.13 -2.21
CA SER A 58 -8.01 -5.94 -1.14
C SER A 58 -6.99 -5.14 -0.34
N LEU A 59 -6.14 -4.34 -1.00
CA LEU A 59 -5.19 -3.45 -0.35
C LEU A 59 -5.90 -2.49 0.61
N LYS A 60 -6.94 -1.81 0.11
CA LYS A 60 -7.73 -0.85 0.87
C LYS A 60 -8.36 -1.49 2.10
N ASP A 61 -8.96 -2.66 1.93
CA ASP A 61 -9.63 -3.38 3.02
C ASP A 61 -8.64 -3.82 4.10
N GLN A 62 -7.46 -4.31 3.72
CA GLN A 62 -6.39 -4.68 4.66
C GLN A 62 -5.89 -3.46 5.45
N LEU A 63 -5.58 -2.36 4.77
CA LEU A 63 -5.10 -1.13 5.43
C LEU A 63 -6.18 -0.51 6.34
N ALA A 64 -7.45 -0.54 5.92
CA ALA A 64 -8.57 -0.09 6.74
C ALA A 64 -8.73 -0.96 8.00
N LYS A 65 -8.65 -2.29 7.87
CA LYS A 65 -8.69 -3.23 9.00
C LYS A 65 -7.55 -3.04 9.98
N ASN A 66 -6.37 -2.66 9.47
CA ASN A 66 -5.19 -2.37 10.27
C ASN A 66 -5.25 -0.98 10.93
N GLY A 67 -6.24 -0.16 10.62
CA GLY A 67 -6.34 1.22 11.14
C GLY A 67 -5.28 2.16 10.57
N ALA A 68 -4.68 1.80 9.43
CA ALA A 68 -3.58 2.52 8.79
C ALA A 68 -4.04 3.69 7.89
N LEU A 69 -5.35 3.83 7.67
CA LEU A 69 -5.94 4.88 6.82
C LEU A 69 -6.56 6.02 7.64
N ALA A 70 -6.45 7.24 7.07
CA ALA A 70 -7.02 8.51 7.57
C ALA A 70 -8.52 8.42 7.84
#